data_AF-A0A366XR65-F1
#
_entry.id   AF-A0A366XR65-F1
#
_cell.length_a   1.000
_cell.length_b   1.000
_cell.length_c   1.000
_cell.angle_alpha   90.00
_cell.angle_beta   90.00
_cell.angle_gamma   90.00
#
_symmetry.space_group_name_H-M   'P 1'
#
loop_
_entity.id
_entity.type
_entity.pdbx_description
1 polymer ?
#
loop_
_entity_poly.entity_id
_entity_poly.type
_entity_poly.pdbx_seq_one_letter_code
_entity_poly.pdbx_strand_id
1 'polypeptide(L)'
;MMWWKKKSVYLLALSTLLAAFVWFQMAMFLAHTIFGVTIKLNLFNFCLSFFKEYSIYYNLASLVMNIIIIFTLLITVVKISMQFILLYQFKKRISFLKDRELSTFYSEKFQVNKEIYVVRSNQYLAFTMGIRSPSIVLSTALIDLLEEEELTAVIEHETFHQHNHDPFMIFILQVIAQSLWFIPLTKWCYINYKIIREILADEYAIQKMGSEIGLSSALLKLIKHRLSAKVAPIVVQFSGESVNYRLQQLVEPKRSIPVKMKPRTVLISIYVMILFLGMVVMTLA
;
A
#
# COMPACT_ATOMS: atom_id res chain seq x y z
N MET A 1 -5.60 -19.98 -6.76
CA MET A 1 -4.15 -19.66 -6.70
C MET A 1 -3.69 -18.64 -7.76
N MET A 2 -3.60 -18.95 -9.06
CA MET A 2 -3.11 -17.99 -10.08
C MET A 2 -3.95 -16.70 -10.20
N TRP A 3 -5.25 -16.79 -9.91
CA TRP A 3 -6.18 -15.67 -10.06
C TRP A 3 -5.89 -14.52 -9.08
N TRP A 4 -5.64 -14.82 -7.79
CA TRP A 4 -5.31 -13.81 -6.78
C TRP A 4 -3.98 -13.12 -7.09
N LYS A 5 -2.96 -13.88 -7.50
CA LYS A 5 -1.68 -13.32 -7.93
C LYS A 5 -1.87 -12.35 -9.11
N LYS A 6 -2.57 -12.76 -10.16
CA LYS A 6 -2.89 -11.90 -11.32
C LYS A 6 -3.65 -10.63 -10.89
N LYS A 7 -4.62 -10.77 -9.99
CA LYS A 7 -5.41 -9.64 -9.47
C LYS A 7 -4.55 -8.66 -8.68
N SER A 8 -3.62 -9.12 -7.84
CA SER A 8 -2.69 -8.24 -7.11
C SER A 8 -1.79 -7.44 -8.06
N VAL A 9 -1.28 -8.07 -9.12
CA VAL A 9 -0.48 -7.39 -10.16
C VAL A 9 -1.32 -6.38 -10.92
N TYR A 10 -2.56 -6.72 -11.26
CA TYR A 10 -3.48 -5.79 -11.91
C TYR A 10 -3.75 -4.54 -11.05
N LEU A 11 -4.02 -4.71 -9.75
CA LEU A 11 -4.25 -3.57 -8.84
C LEU A 11 -3.02 -2.67 -8.72
N LEU A 12 -1.83 -3.28 -8.64
CA LEU A 12 -0.56 -2.57 -8.62
C LEU A 12 -0.37 -1.75 -9.90
N ALA A 13 -0.51 -2.40 -11.06
CA ALA A 13 -0.38 -1.75 -12.37
C ALA A 13 -1.41 -0.65 -12.59
N LEU A 14 -2.67 -0.87 -12.21
CA LEU A 14 -3.73 0.13 -12.32
C LEU A 14 -3.40 1.37 -11.49
N SER A 15 -2.98 1.20 -10.23
CA SER A 15 -2.64 2.32 -9.37
C SER A 15 -1.40 3.07 -9.84
N THR A 16 -0.37 2.36 -10.32
CA THR A 16 0.87 2.99 -10.80
C THR A 16 0.67 3.72 -12.12
N LEU A 17 -0.15 3.18 -13.04
CA LEU A 17 -0.49 3.85 -14.30
C LEU A 17 -1.30 5.13 -14.06
N LEU A 18 -2.29 5.10 -13.16
CA LEU A 18 -3.04 6.31 -12.78
C LEU A 18 -2.11 7.37 -12.19
N ALA A 19 -1.18 6.97 -11.33
CA ALA A 19 -0.24 7.90 -10.73
C ALA A 19 0.75 8.49 -11.74
N ALA A 20 1.32 7.64 -12.60
CA ALA A 20 2.21 8.08 -13.66
C ALA A 20 1.51 9.09 -14.57
N PHE A 21 0.27 8.81 -14.96
CA PHE A 21 -0.53 9.72 -15.79
C PHE A 21 -0.73 11.08 -15.13
N VAL A 22 -1.25 11.11 -13.90
CA VAL A 22 -1.55 12.37 -13.20
C VAL A 22 -0.28 13.16 -12.91
N TRP A 23 0.78 12.52 -12.39
CA TRP A 23 2.03 13.21 -12.09
C TRP A 23 2.73 13.71 -13.34
N PHE A 24 2.70 12.95 -14.44
CA PHE A 24 3.22 13.41 -15.73
C PHE A 24 2.49 14.66 -16.19
N GLN A 25 1.15 14.69 -16.12
CA GLN A 25 0.36 15.87 -16.48
C GLN A 25 0.66 17.07 -15.58
N MET A 26 0.76 16.87 -14.26
CA MET A 26 1.10 17.93 -13.32
C MET A 26 2.51 18.49 -13.58
N ALA A 27 3.48 17.62 -13.88
CA ALA A 27 4.85 18.01 -14.20
C ALA A 27 4.93 18.80 -15.52
N MET A 28 4.22 18.35 -16.56
CA MET A 28 4.11 19.02 -17.85
C MET A 28 3.49 20.41 -17.71
N PHE A 29 2.41 20.52 -16.94
CA PHE A 29 1.76 21.79 -16.66
C PHE A 29 2.72 22.78 -15.96
N LEU A 30 3.41 22.33 -14.91
CA LEU A 30 4.41 23.16 -14.23
C LEU A 30 5.54 23.57 -15.16
N ALA A 31 6.01 22.67 -16.02
CA ALA A 31 7.09 22.96 -16.95
C ALA A 31 6.70 24.05 -17.95
N HIS A 32 5.48 24.00 -18.48
CA HIS A 32 4.94 25.05 -19.34
C HIS A 32 4.83 26.38 -18.59
N THR A 33 4.24 26.40 -17.39
CA THR A 33 4.00 27.62 -16.61
C THR A 33 5.29 28.29 -16.14
N ILE A 34 6.32 27.52 -15.77
CA ILE A 34 7.57 28.06 -15.22
C ILE A 34 8.60 28.36 -16.31
N PHE A 35 8.74 27.47 -17.30
CA PHE A 35 9.82 27.56 -18.30
C PHE A 35 9.34 28.00 -19.68
N GLY A 36 8.05 28.20 -19.89
CA GLY A 36 7.49 28.59 -21.20
C GLY A 36 7.67 27.51 -22.28
N VAL A 37 7.84 26.25 -21.90
CA VAL A 37 8.08 25.14 -22.84
C VAL A 37 6.79 24.83 -23.60
N THR A 38 6.68 25.31 -24.84
CA THR A 38 5.54 25.01 -25.72
C THR A 38 5.66 23.60 -26.30
N ILE A 39 4.70 22.73 -25.99
CA ILE A 39 4.69 21.34 -26.49
C ILE A 39 3.71 21.27 -27.66
N LYS A 40 4.22 21.17 -28.88
CA LYS A 40 3.39 21.09 -30.09
C LYS A 40 2.87 19.66 -30.28
N LEU A 41 1.66 19.36 -29.80
CA LEU A 41 0.95 18.14 -30.15
C LEU A 41 -0.20 18.47 -31.14
N ASN A 42 -0.11 17.91 -32.36
CA ASN A 42 -0.97 18.29 -33.50
C ASN A 42 -2.47 18.04 -33.34
N LEU A 43 -2.92 17.22 -32.39
CA LEU A 43 -4.36 17.01 -32.11
C LEU A 43 -5.02 18.21 -31.41
N PHE A 44 -4.21 19.06 -30.76
CA PHE A 44 -4.69 20.15 -29.91
C PHE A 44 -5.14 21.39 -30.70
N ASN A 45 -4.55 21.66 -31.86
CA ASN A 45 -4.91 22.79 -32.72
C ASN A 45 -6.39 22.79 -33.16
N PHE A 46 -7.05 21.63 -33.18
CA PHE A 46 -8.46 21.50 -33.55
C PHE A 46 -9.41 21.90 -32.41
N CYS A 47 -9.14 21.48 -31.17
CA CYS A 47 -9.92 21.88 -29.99
C CYS A 47 -9.70 23.37 -29.63
N LEU A 48 -8.50 23.86 -29.93
CA LEU A 48 -8.04 25.23 -29.70
C LEU A 48 -8.83 26.32 -30.42
N SER A 49 -9.41 26.00 -31.58
CA SER A 49 -10.19 26.96 -32.36
C SER A 49 -11.45 27.42 -31.62
N PHE A 50 -11.92 26.68 -30.62
CA PHE A 50 -13.12 27.04 -29.83
C PHE A 50 -12.85 28.00 -28.66
N PHE A 51 -11.61 28.15 -28.20
CA PHE A 51 -11.26 28.96 -27.01
C PHE A 51 -10.50 30.25 -27.33
N LYS A 52 -10.29 30.56 -28.61
CA LYS A 52 -9.38 31.61 -29.10
C LYS A 52 -9.88 33.06 -28.90
N GLU A 53 -11.04 33.27 -28.29
CA GLU A 53 -11.46 34.61 -27.86
C GLU A 53 -11.00 34.86 -26.42
N TYR A 54 -9.98 35.70 -26.28
CA TYR A 54 -9.42 36.22 -25.04
C TYR A 54 -10.50 36.81 -24.13
N SER A 55 -11.14 35.95 -23.34
CA SER A 55 -12.14 36.33 -22.36
C SER A 55 -11.55 36.28 -20.96
N ILE A 56 -11.98 37.20 -20.09
CA ILE A 56 -11.69 37.22 -18.65
C ILE A 56 -11.91 35.84 -18.01
N TYR A 57 -12.86 35.05 -18.53
CA TYR A 57 -13.15 33.70 -18.06
C TYR A 57 -11.96 32.73 -18.22
N TYR A 58 -11.16 32.84 -19.28
CA TYR A 58 -9.97 32.00 -19.48
C TYR A 58 -8.89 32.29 -18.43
N ASN A 59 -8.59 33.58 -18.22
CA ASN A 59 -7.60 34.00 -17.24
C ASN A 59 -8.00 33.60 -15.81
N LEU A 60 -9.28 33.76 -15.48
CA LEU A 60 -9.81 33.37 -14.17
C LEU A 60 -9.75 31.84 -13.98
N ALA A 61 -10.13 31.07 -14.99
CA ALA A 61 -10.05 29.60 -14.96
C ALA A 61 -8.60 29.13 -14.81
N SER A 62 -7.66 29.70 -15.58
CA SER A 62 -6.24 29.39 -15.49
C SER A 62 -5.66 29.68 -14.10
N LEU A 63 -6.00 30.82 -13.49
CA LEU A 63 -5.57 31.16 -12.13
C LEU A 63 -6.09 30.16 -11.09
N VAL A 64 -7.37 29.80 -11.15
CA VAL A 64 -7.97 28.81 -10.23
C VAL A 64 -7.30 27.44 -10.39
N MET A 65 -7.08 26.99 -11.63
CA MET A 65 -6.41 25.72 -11.90
C MET A 65 -4.97 25.70 -11.37
N ASN A 66 -4.21 26.78 -11.57
CA ASN A 66 -2.86 26.94 -11.02
C ASN A 66 -2.83 26.78 -9.50
N ILE A 67 -3.75 27.46 -8.79
CA ILE A 67 -3.86 27.36 -7.32
C ILE A 67 -4.14 25.92 -6.90
N ILE A 68 -5.09 25.24 -7.55
CA ILE A 68 -5.45 23.86 -7.23
C ILE A 68 -4.25 22.92 -7.41
N ILE A 69 -3.49 23.07 -8.50
CA ILE A 69 -2.33 22.21 -8.79
C ILE A 69 -1.23 22.44 -7.75
N ILE A 70 -0.86 23.69 -7.47
CA ILE A 70 0.18 24.02 -6.50
C ILE A 70 -0.22 23.50 -5.11
N PHE A 71 -1.47 23.72 -4.70
CA PHE A 71 -2.00 23.22 -3.44
C PHE A 71 -1.96 21.69 -3.36
N THR A 72 -2.34 21.01 -4.44
CA THR A 72 -2.32 19.54 -4.54
C THR A 72 -0.90 18.98 -4.47
N LEU A 73 0.06 19.62 -5.14
CA LEU A 73 1.47 19.26 -5.08
C LEU A 73 2.04 19.46 -3.69
N LEU A 74 1.77 20.59 -3.04
CA LEU A 74 2.25 20.87 -1.71
C LEU A 74 1.73 19.84 -0.71
N ILE A 75 0.42 19.54 -0.74
CA ILE A 75 -0.16 18.48 0.10
C ILE A 75 0.48 17.12 -0.19
N THR A 76 0.70 16.81 -1.47
CA THR A 76 1.34 15.56 -1.88
C THR A 76 2.74 15.43 -1.30
N VAL A 77 3.57 16.47 -1.46
CA VAL A 77 4.93 16.52 -0.90
C VAL A 77 4.89 16.37 0.61
N VAL A 78 4.06 17.13 1.32
CA VAL A 78 3.93 17.04 2.79
C VAL A 78 3.54 15.63 3.23
N LYS A 79 2.55 15.00 2.59
CA LYS A 79 2.12 13.64 2.93
C LYS A 79 3.22 12.61 2.67
N ILE A 80 3.92 12.72 1.53
CA ILE A 80 5.04 11.86 1.18
C ILE A 80 6.16 11.99 2.22
N SER A 81 6.59 13.22 2.52
CA SER A 81 7.61 13.50 3.53
C SER A 81 7.22 12.94 4.89
N MET A 82 5.96 13.12 5.30
CA MET A 82 5.45 12.56 6.55
C MET A 82 5.56 11.02 6.57
N GLN A 83 5.21 10.32 5.49
CA GLN A 83 5.34 8.86 5.42
C GLN A 83 6.80 8.40 5.51
N PHE A 84 7.71 9.10 4.85
CA PHE A 84 9.14 8.79 4.95
C PHE A 84 9.68 9.01 6.37
N ILE A 85 9.27 10.08 7.05
CA ILE A 85 9.64 10.35 8.45
C ILE A 85 9.11 9.24 9.36
N LEU A 86 7.85 8.86 9.22
CA LEU A 86 7.24 7.78 10.02
C LEU A 86 7.96 6.45 9.80
N LEU A 87 8.29 6.11 8.55
CA LEU A 87 9.05 4.90 8.22
C LEU A 87 10.45 4.92 8.85
N TYR A 88 11.14 6.07 8.80
CA TYR A 88 12.46 6.24 9.40
C TYR A 88 12.41 6.08 10.93
N GLN A 89 11.47 6.77 11.60
CA GLN A 89 11.28 6.68 13.04
C GLN A 89 10.93 5.25 13.47
N PHE A 90 10.04 4.59 12.73
CA PHE A 90 9.67 3.21 12.96
C PHE A 90 10.88 2.27 12.88
N LYS A 91 11.66 2.36 11.80
CA LYS A 91 12.88 1.55 11.63
C LYS A 91 13.88 1.78 12.77
N LYS A 92 14.08 3.04 13.17
CA LYS A 92 14.97 3.40 14.29
C LYS A 92 14.49 2.78 15.60
N ARG A 93 13.18 2.83 15.88
CA ARG A 93 12.58 2.24 17.09
C ARG A 93 12.73 0.72 17.13
N ILE A 94 12.50 0.03 16.02
CA ILE A 94 12.67 -1.43 15.93
C ILE A 94 14.15 -1.80 16.11
N SER A 95 15.07 -1.04 15.49
CA SER A 95 16.50 -1.28 15.66
C SER A 95 16.98 -1.08 17.10
N PHE A 96 16.35 -0.19 17.86
CA PHE A 96 16.68 0.04 19.27
C PHE A 96 16.20 -1.10 20.17
N LEU A 97 15.03 -1.69 19.85
CA LEU A 97 14.45 -2.80 20.63
C LEU A 97 15.00 -4.18 20.25
N LYS A 98 15.85 -4.24 19.21
CA LYS A 98 16.41 -5.49 18.69
C LYS A 98 17.28 -6.17 19.74
N ASP A 99 16.95 -7.41 20.04
CA ASP A 99 17.80 -8.34 20.78
C ASP A 99 18.70 -9.08 19.79
N ARG A 100 20.01 -8.85 19.86
CA ARG A 100 20.95 -9.43 18.90
C ARG A 100 21.10 -10.95 19.06
N GLU A 101 21.12 -11.44 20.30
CA GLU A 101 21.35 -12.85 20.59
C GLU A 101 20.16 -13.70 20.15
N LEU A 102 18.95 -13.27 20.51
CA LEU A 102 17.72 -13.93 20.05
C LEU A 102 17.55 -13.83 18.53
N SER A 103 17.89 -12.68 17.93
CA SER A 103 17.82 -12.52 16.46
C SER A 103 18.70 -13.54 15.74
N THR A 104 19.93 -13.76 16.21
CA THR A 104 20.85 -14.76 15.64
C THR A 104 20.31 -16.17 15.83
N PHE A 105 19.91 -16.53 17.06
CA PHE A 105 19.36 -17.85 17.37
C PHE A 105 18.17 -18.23 16.48
N TYR A 106 17.18 -17.32 16.35
CA TYR A 106 15.99 -17.59 15.54
C TYR A 106 16.29 -17.58 14.03
N SER A 107 17.22 -16.76 13.56
CA SER A 107 17.64 -16.77 12.16
C SER A 107 18.31 -18.11 11.78
N GLU A 108 19.13 -18.66 12.66
CA GLU A 108 19.78 -19.96 12.47
C GLU A 108 18.78 -21.12 12.57
N LYS A 109 17.92 -21.11 13.60
CA LYS A 109 16.92 -22.16 13.83
C LYS A 109 16.00 -22.38 12.64
N PHE A 110 15.54 -21.29 12.02
CA PHE A 110 14.56 -21.34 10.92
C PHE A 110 15.20 -21.28 9.52
N GLN A 111 16.53 -21.24 9.42
CA GLN A 111 17.28 -21.23 8.16
C GLN A 111 16.75 -20.23 7.13
N VAL A 112 16.31 -19.06 7.60
CA VAL A 112 15.66 -18.08 6.72
C VAL A 112 16.73 -17.40 5.87
N ASN A 113 16.47 -17.24 4.57
CA ASN A 113 17.40 -16.60 3.61
C ASN A 113 17.82 -15.17 4.01
N LYS A 114 17.07 -14.53 4.91
CA LYS A 114 17.28 -13.16 5.40
C LYS A 114 16.98 -13.09 6.89
N GLU A 115 17.62 -12.14 7.57
CA GLU A 115 17.63 -11.99 9.02
C GLU A 115 16.22 -11.85 9.67
N ILE A 116 15.98 -12.59 10.76
CA ILE A 116 14.88 -12.40 11.69
C ILE A 116 15.31 -11.43 12.80
N TYR A 117 14.49 -10.41 13.05
CA TYR A 117 14.68 -9.39 14.08
C TYR A 117 13.78 -9.74 15.26
N VAL A 118 14.38 -10.21 16.35
CA VAL A 118 13.66 -10.39 17.59
C VAL A 118 13.72 -9.09 18.40
N VAL A 119 12.56 -8.55 18.78
CA VAL A 119 12.45 -7.32 19.59
C VAL A 119 11.89 -7.61 20.97
N ARG A 120 12.48 -6.99 22.00
CA ARG A 120 11.94 -7.05 23.36
C ARG A 120 10.70 -6.16 23.46
N SER A 121 9.52 -6.78 23.51
CA SER A 121 8.24 -6.07 23.57
C SER A 121 7.17 -6.95 24.21
N ASN A 122 6.30 -6.34 25.02
CA ASN A 122 5.13 -7.00 25.61
C ASN A 122 3.93 -7.05 24.64
N GLN A 123 4.06 -6.47 23.44
CA GLN A 123 3.06 -6.56 22.38
C GLN A 123 3.35 -7.77 21.51
N TYR A 124 2.30 -8.50 21.11
CA TYR A 124 2.40 -9.61 20.16
C TYR A 124 2.57 -9.06 18.74
N LEU A 125 3.81 -9.04 18.24
CA LEU A 125 4.18 -8.48 16.95
C LEU A 125 4.81 -9.55 16.06
N ALA A 126 4.22 -9.75 14.88
CA ALA A 126 4.83 -10.38 13.72
C ALA A 126 4.54 -9.49 12.51
N PHE A 127 5.59 -9.10 11.79
CA PHE A 127 5.48 -8.38 10.51
C PHE A 127 6.80 -8.40 9.76
N THR A 128 6.74 -8.15 8.46
CA THR A 128 7.93 -7.95 7.62
C THR A 128 8.18 -6.46 7.40
N MET A 129 9.43 -6.01 7.58
CA MET A 129 9.82 -4.61 7.33
C MET A 129 11.05 -4.50 6.42
N GLY A 130 11.15 -3.39 5.70
CA GLY A 130 12.32 -3.06 4.87
C GLY A 130 11.97 -2.92 3.39
N ILE A 131 12.74 -2.10 2.69
CA ILE A 131 12.52 -1.80 1.27
C ILE A 131 13.29 -2.78 0.39
N ARG A 132 14.63 -2.72 0.46
CA ARG A 132 15.53 -3.46 -0.42
C ARG A 132 15.87 -4.86 0.12
N SER A 133 15.99 -4.96 1.44
CA SER A 133 16.25 -6.22 2.15
C SER A 133 15.19 -6.36 3.25
N PRO A 134 13.99 -6.87 2.94
CA PRO A 134 12.97 -7.10 3.94
C PRO A 134 13.43 -8.12 4.99
N SER A 135 13.13 -7.85 6.24
CA SER A 135 13.44 -8.67 7.42
C SER A 135 12.16 -8.96 8.19
N ILE A 136 12.05 -10.18 8.70
CA ILE A 136 10.94 -10.60 9.55
C ILE A 136 11.19 -10.03 10.94
N VAL A 137 10.17 -9.45 11.58
CA VAL A 137 10.25 -8.92 12.94
C VAL A 137 9.31 -9.72 13.83
N LEU A 138 9.83 -10.25 14.93
CA LEU A 138 9.10 -10.99 15.94
C LEU A 138 9.31 -10.36 17.31
N SER A 139 8.25 -10.21 18.10
CA SER A 139 8.39 -9.83 19.51
C SER A 139 8.65 -11.04 20.40
N THR A 140 9.39 -10.86 21.49
CA THR A 140 9.53 -11.88 22.55
C THR A 140 8.18 -12.38 23.06
N ALA A 141 7.22 -11.48 23.34
CA ALA A 141 5.89 -11.88 23.80
C ALA A 141 5.11 -12.77 22.81
N LEU A 142 5.34 -12.61 21.50
CA LEU A 142 4.73 -13.48 20.49
C LEU A 142 5.36 -14.87 20.51
N ILE A 143 6.69 -14.92 20.61
CA ILE A 143 7.45 -16.16 20.70
C ILE A 143 7.02 -16.97 21.92
N ASP A 144 6.83 -16.30 23.06
CA ASP A 144 6.41 -16.95 24.31
C ASP A 144 4.94 -17.41 24.27
N LEU A 145 4.10 -16.80 23.41
CA LEU A 145 2.68 -17.13 23.27
C LEU A 145 2.44 -18.33 22.36
N LEU A 146 3.23 -18.47 21.30
CA LEU A 146 3.01 -19.43 20.24
C LEU A 146 3.77 -20.73 20.49
N GLU A 147 3.12 -21.84 20.19
CA GLU A 147 3.77 -23.14 20.11
C GLU A 147 4.68 -23.23 18.89
N GLU A 148 5.59 -24.19 18.85
CA GLU A 148 6.61 -24.26 17.79
C GLU A 148 5.99 -24.38 16.39
N GLU A 149 4.95 -25.19 16.21
CA GLU A 149 4.23 -25.32 14.94
C GLU A 149 3.52 -24.02 14.53
N GLU A 150 2.95 -23.30 15.50
CA GLU A 150 2.27 -22.02 15.28
C GLU A 150 3.26 -20.91 14.90
N LEU A 151 4.39 -20.85 15.61
CA LEU A 151 5.46 -19.91 15.33
C LEU A 151 6.06 -20.16 13.95
N THR A 152 6.29 -21.43 13.59
CA THR A 152 6.76 -21.81 12.26
C THR A 152 5.78 -21.35 11.19
N ALA A 153 4.48 -21.56 11.38
CA ALA A 153 3.45 -21.12 10.43
C ALA A 153 3.44 -19.58 10.26
N VAL A 154 3.61 -18.82 11.35
CA VAL A 154 3.72 -17.35 11.29
C VAL A 154 5.00 -16.93 10.58
N ILE A 155 6.13 -17.60 10.81
CA ILE A 155 7.39 -17.31 10.11
C ILE A 155 7.26 -17.61 8.62
N GLU A 156 6.63 -18.71 8.21
CA GLU A 156 6.39 -18.99 6.79
C GLU A 156 5.46 -17.96 6.14
N HIS A 157 4.45 -17.46 6.87
CA HIS A 157 3.61 -16.36 6.42
C HIS A 157 4.43 -15.07 6.18
N GLU A 158 5.26 -14.67 7.14
CA GLU A 158 6.12 -13.49 6.98
C GLU A 158 7.21 -13.70 5.93
N THR A 159 7.70 -14.94 5.78
CA THR A 159 8.65 -15.35 4.75
C THR A 159 8.07 -15.12 3.36
N PHE A 160 6.76 -15.30 3.15
CA PHE A 160 6.12 -14.91 1.90
C PHE A 160 6.24 -13.41 1.61
N HIS A 161 5.92 -12.55 2.58
CA HIS A 161 6.04 -11.10 2.44
C HIS A 161 7.48 -10.67 2.15
N GLN A 162 8.43 -11.33 2.82
CA GLN A 162 9.86 -11.11 2.64
C GLN A 162 10.36 -11.49 1.23
N HIS A 163 9.94 -12.64 0.69
CA HIS A 163 10.31 -13.07 -0.65
C HIS A 163 9.70 -12.19 -1.75
N ASN A 164 8.49 -11.68 -1.53
CA ASN A 164 7.78 -10.89 -2.52
C ASN A 164 7.98 -9.37 -2.41
N HIS A 165 8.78 -8.91 -1.43
CA HIS A 165 8.99 -7.48 -1.17
C HIS A 165 7.70 -6.70 -0.92
N ASP A 166 6.73 -7.34 -0.25
CA ASP A 166 5.42 -6.74 0.01
C ASP A 166 5.46 -5.42 0.78
N PRO A 167 6.33 -5.23 1.80
CA PRO A 167 6.41 -3.94 2.50
C PRO A 167 6.71 -2.77 1.56
N PHE A 168 7.56 -2.98 0.55
CA PHE A 168 7.88 -1.96 -0.44
C PHE A 168 6.71 -1.66 -1.37
N MET A 169 6.05 -2.69 -1.90
CA MET A 169 4.91 -2.52 -2.80
C MET A 169 3.71 -1.86 -2.09
N ILE A 170 3.45 -2.27 -0.85
CA ILE A 170 2.42 -1.67 0.02
C ILE A 170 2.76 -0.20 0.29
N PHE A 171 4.03 0.13 0.57
CA PHE A 171 4.47 1.51 0.78
C PHE A 171 4.27 2.38 -0.48
N ILE A 172 4.62 1.89 -1.67
CA ILE A 172 4.38 2.60 -2.94
C ILE A 172 2.88 2.89 -3.11
N LEU A 173 2.04 1.87 -2.94
CA LEU A 173 0.59 2.04 -3.09
C LEU A 173 -0.01 2.97 -2.03
N GLN A 174 0.53 2.97 -0.81
CA GLN A 174 0.15 3.90 0.24
C GLN A 174 0.50 5.34 -0.16
N VAL A 175 1.72 5.58 -0.66
CA VAL A 175 2.15 6.88 -1.17
C VAL A 175 1.26 7.36 -2.31
N ILE A 176 0.95 6.48 -3.26
CA ILE A 176 0.03 6.80 -4.38
C ILE A 176 -1.37 7.14 -3.85
N ALA A 177 -1.93 6.32 -2.95
CA ALA A 177 -3.26 6.54 -2.40
C ALA A 177 -3.37 7.84 -1.57
N GLN A 178 -2.28 8.27 -0.93
CA GLN A 178 -2.25 9.48 -0.13
C GLN A 178 -2.02 10.75 -0.95
N SER A 179 -1.15 10.67 -1.97
CA SER A 179 -0.88 11.75 -2.92
C SER A 179 -2.11 12.01 -3.81
N LEU A 180 -2.70 10.95 -4.36
CA LEU A 180 -3.89 10.99 -5.19
C LEU A 180 -5.15 10.74 -4.37
N TRP A 181 -5.25 11.39 -3.21
CA TRP A 181 -6.37 11.24 -2.28
C TRP A 181 -7.72 11.62 -2.90
N PHE A 182 -7.69 12.46 -3.94
CA PHE A 182 -8.84 12.89 -4.75
C PHE A 182 -9.22 11.89 -5.86
N ILE A 183 -8.46 10.80 -6.05
CA ILE A 183 -8.79 9.67 -6.93
C ILE A 183 -9.10 8.45 -6.04
N PRO A 184 -10.36 8.22 -5.65
CA PRO A 184 -10.71 7.19 -4.66
C PRO A 184 -10.33 5.77 -5.11
N LEU A 185 -10.17 5.55 -6.42
CA LEU A 185 -9.73 4.27 -6.99
C LEU A 185 -8.34 3.86 -6.50
N THR A 186 -7.42 4.81 -6.26
CA THR A 186 -6.06 4.49 -5.77
C THR A 186 -6.09 3.93 -4.34
N LYS A 187 -6.89 4.54 -3.46
CA LYS A 187 -7.14 4.03 -2.10
C LYS A 187 -7.81 2.66 -2.13
N TRP A 188 -8.75 2.44 -3.05
CA TRP A 188 -9.36 1.14 -3.23
C TRP A 188 -8.34 0.08 -3.69
N CYS A 189 -7.46 0.40 -4.64
CA CYS A 189 -6.37 -0.48 -5.07
C CYS A 189 -5.44 -0.82 -3.91
N TYR A 190 -5.02 0.17 -3.11
CA TYR A 190 -4.16 -0.03 -1.93
C TYR A 190 -4.76 -1.02 -0.92
N ILE A 191 -6.01 -0.81 -0.50
CA ILE A 191 -6.69 -1.68 0.49
C ILE A 191 -6.83 -3.11 -0.04
N ASN A 192 -7.26 -3.26 -1.30
CA ASN A 192 -7.50 -4.57 -1.88
C ASN A 192 -6.21 -5.31 -2.22
N TYR A 193 -5.16 -4.60 -2.62
CA TYR A 193 -3.85 -5.20 -2.79
C TYR A 193 -3.39 -5.82 -1.47
N LYS A 194 -3.46 -5.08 -0.36
CA LYS A 194 -3.07 -5.57 0.96
C LYS A 194 -3.84 -6.82 1.37
N ILE A 195 -5.18 -6.82 1.23
CA ILE A 195 -6.01 -8.00 1.54
C ILE A 195 -5.57 -9.22 0.71
N ILE A 196 -5.37 -9.05 -0.59
CA ILE A 196 -4.95 -10.14 -1.48
C ILE A 196 -3.56 -10.67 -1.09
N ARG A 197 -2.63 -9.80 -0.68
CA ARG A 197 -1.30 -10.21 -0.23
C ARG A 197 -1.36 -11.06 1.05
N GLU A 198 -2.20 -10.71 2.01
CA GLU A 198 -2.41 -11.50 3.23
C GLU A 198 -2.96 -12.90 2.91
N ILE A 199 -3.94 -13.00 2.00
CA ILE A 199 -4.51 -14.29 1.59
C ILE A 199 -3.47 -15.17 0.90
N LEU A 200 -2.66 -14.58 0.03
CA LEU A 200 -1.57 -15.31 -0.63
C LEU A 200 -0.48 -15.75 0.37
N ALA A 201 -0.23 -14.96 1.42
CA ALA A 201 0.69 -15.30 2.49
C ALA A 201 0.16 -16.46 3.34
N ASP A 202 -1.12 -16.44 3.68
CA ASP A 202 -1.79 -17.56 4.36
C ASP A 202 -1.73 -18.83 3.51
N GLU A 203 -2.08 -18.75 2.22
CA GLU A 203 -1.99 -19.88 1.28
C GLU A 203 -0.55 -20.45 1.22
N TYR A 204 0.47 -19.57 1.16
CA TYR A 204 1.87 -19.98 1.14
C TYR A 204 2.27 -20.71 2.41
N ALA A 205 1.92 -20.17 3.58
CA ALA A 205 2.23 -20.78 4.87
C ALA A 205 1.56 -22.14 5.02
N ILE A 206 0.28 -22.27 4.64
CA ILE A 206 -0.45 -23.55 4.68
C ILE A 206 0.22 -24.59 3.78
N GLN A 207 0.65 -24.20 2.57
CA GLN A 207 1.35 -25.11 1.65
C GLN A 207 2.71 -25.55 2.19
N LYS A 208 3.44 -24.67 2.88
CA LYS A 208 4.73 -24.97 3.49
C LYS A 208 4.61 -25.86 4.72
N MET A 209 3.60 -25.61 5.54
CA MET A 209 3.32 -26.39 6.75
C MET A 209 2.64 -27.73 6.45
N GLY A 210 2.02 -27.89 5.27
CA GLY A 210 1.21 -29.07 4.93
C GLY A 210 -0.12 -29.16 5.68
N SER A 211 -0.44 -28.17 6.52
CA SER A 211 -1.65 -28.10 7.35
C SER A 211 -1.98 -26.65 7.68
N GLU A 212 -3.26 -26.35 7.82
CA GLU A 212 -3.77 -25.03 8.23
C GLU A 212 -3.84 -24.83 9.75
N ILE A 213 -3.64 -25.91 10.53
CA ILE A 213 -3.87 -25.92 11.98
C ILE A 213 -2.97 -24.91 12.70
N GLY A 214 -1.65 -24.95 12.43
CA GLY A 214 -0.70 -24.05 13.09
C GLY A 214 -0.99 -22.57 12.81
N LEU A 215 -1.28 -22.22 11.55
CA LEU A 215 -1.63 -20.85 11.18
C LEU A 215 -2.96 -20.40 11.79
N SER A 216 -3.98 -21.25 11.73
CA SER A 216 -5.32 -20.95 12.24
C SER A 216 -5.32 -20.77 13.75
N SER A 217 -4.60 -21.64 14.47
CA SER A 217 -4.43 -21.56 15.92
C SER A 217 -3.69 -20.29 16.32
N ALA A 218 -2.57 -19.98 15.64
CA ALA A 218 -1.82 -18.74 15.87
C ALA A 218 -2.70 -17.50 15.66
N LEU A 219 -3.45 -17.45 14.55
CA LEU A 219 -4.35 -16.35 14.24
C LEU A 219 -5.44 -16.19 15.30
N LEU A 220 -6.02 -17.29 15.79
CA LEU A 220 -7.03 -17.26 16.85
C LEU A 220 -6.46 -16.76 18.18
N LYS A 221 -5.26 -17.22 18.57
CA LYS A 221 -4.55 -16.75 19.77
C LYS A 221 -4.33 -15.23 19.70
N LEU A 222 -3.87 -14.72 18.55
CA LEU A 222 -3.64 -13.29 18.32
C LEU A 222 -4.92 -12.45 18.39
N ILE A 223 -6.02 -12.92 17.78
CA ILE A 223 -7.32 -12.23 17.82
C ILE A 223 -7.86 -12.15 19.25
N LYS A 224 -7.81 -13.27 20.00
CA LYS A 224 -8.30 -13.33 21.39
C LYS A 224 -7.57 -12.33 22.30
N HIS A 225 -6.25 -12.21 22.16
CA HIS A 225 -5.46 -11.26 22.92
C HIS A 225 -5.75 -9.81 22.51
N ARG A 226 -5.94 -9.53 21.21
CA ARG A 226 -6.33 -8.19 20.74
C ARG A 226 -7.69 -7.74 21.30
N LEU A 227 -8.66 -8.64 21.36
CA LEU A 227 -9.99 -8.35 21.91
C LEU A 227 -9.96 -8.11 23.42
N SER A 228 -9.02 -8.75 24.12
CA SER A 228 -8.83 -8.59 25.57
C SER A 228 -8.05 -7.32 25.92
N ALA A 229 -7.13 -6.88 25.07
CA ALA A 229 -6.36 -5.65 25.22
C ALA A 229 -7.19 -4.41 24.81
N LYS A 230 -8.06 -3.94 25.71
CA LYS A 230 -8.91 -2.73 25.52
C LYS A 230 -8.16 -1.38 25.55
N VAL A 231 -6.86 -1.30 25.23
CA VAL A 231 -6.07 -0.06 25.41
C VAL A 231 -5.10 0.21 24.25
N ALA A 232 -5.32 1.36 23.58
CA ALA A 232 -4.41 2.13 22.70
C ALA A 232 -4.04 1.52 21.31
N PRO A 233 -3.72 2.35 20.31
CA PRO A 233 -3.63 1.93 18.91
C PRO A 233 -2.31 1.19 18.69
N ILE A 234 -2.36 -0.14 18.78
CA ILE A 234 -1.23 -1.00 18.46
C ILE A 234 -1.09 -1.02 16.94
N VAL A 235 0.08 -0.60 16.47
CA VAL A 235 0.57 -0.86 15.11
C VAL A 235 0.69 -2.36 14.95
N VAL A 236 -0.39 -2.99 14.50
CA VAL A 236 -0.34 -4.26 13.80
C VAL A 236 -1.08 -4.03 12.49
N GLN A 237 -0.46 -4.43 11.39
CA GLN A 237 -1.00 -4.32 10.03
C GLN A 237 -2.28 -5.15 9.79
N PHE A 238 -2.96 -5.64 10.82
CA PHE A 238 -4.28 -6.26 10.76
C PHE A 238 -5.38 -5.19 10.82
N SER A 239 -5.70 -4.59 9.67
CA SER A 239 -6.97 -3.87 9.50
C SER A 239 -8.12 -4.86 9.73
N GLY A 240 -9.14 -4.53 10.52
CA GLY A 240 -10.23 -5.45 10.87
C GLY A 240 -10.95 -6.11 9.67
N GLU A 241 -10.93 -5.46 8.50
CA GLU A 241 -11.43 -6.04 7.24
C GLU A 241 -10.56 -7.19 6.73
N SER A 242 -9.22 -7.13 6.84
CA SER A 242 -8.35 -8.20 6.35
C SER A 242 -8.47 -9.46 7.19
N VAL A 243 -8.62 -9.34 8.51
CA VAL A 243 -8.79 -10.49 9.43
C VAL A 243 -10.04 -11.29 9.09
N ASN A 244 -11.17 -10.63 8.82
CA ASN A 244 -12.41 -11.31 8.45
C ASN A 244 -12.25 -12.13 7.17
N TYR A 245 -11.57 -11.59 6.16
CA TYR A 245 -11.33 -12.30 4.91
C TYR A 245 -10.38 -13.48 5.09
N ARG A 246 -9.35 -13.35 5.93
CA ARG A 246 -8.43 -14.45 6.25
C ARG A 246 -9.16 -15.58 6.97
N LEU A 247 -9.94 -15.29 8.01
CA LEU A 247 -10.75 -16.28 8.71
C LEU A 247 -11.75 -16.96 7.77
N GLN A 248 -12.43 -16.18 6.92
CA GLN A 248 -13.33 -16.73 5.92
C GLN A 248 -12.62 -17.65 4.93
N GLN A 249 -11.40 -17.32 4.54
CA GLN A 249 -10.59 -18.13 3.62
C GLN A 249 -10.05 -19.41 4.28
N LEU A 250 -9.79 -19.39 5.60
CA LEU A 250 -9.44 -20.58 6.37
C LEU A 250 -10.64 -21.54 6.49
N VAL A 251 -11.85 -21.04 6.71
CA VAL A 251 -13.05 -21.90 6.81
C VAL A 251 -13.56 -22.35 5.44
N GLU A 252 -13.54 -21.46 4.45
CA GLU A 252 -14.07 -21.71 3.09
C GLU A 252 -13.05 -21.30 2.00
N PRO A 253 -12.02 -22.11 1.73
CA PRO A 253 -10.92 -21.74 0.81
C PRO A 253 -11.36 -21.45 -0.63
N LYS A 254 -12.54 -21.93 -1.05
CA LYS A 254 -13.08 -21.75 -2.40
C LYS A 254 -13.98 -20.52 -2.55
N ARG A 255 -14.25 -19.77 -1.48
CA ARG A 255 -15.15 -18.62 -1.54
C ARG A 255 -14.49 -17.45 -2.26
N SER A 256 -15.22 -16.83 -3.17
CA SER A 256 -14.75 -15.61 -3.82
C SER A 256 -14.87 -14.43 -2.87
N ILE A 257 -13.75 -13.77 -2.58
CA ILE A 257 -13.78 -12.57 -1.74
C ILE A 257 -14.32 -11.41 -2.57
N PRO A 258 -15.43 -10.77 -2.13
CA PRO A 258 -16.06 -9.68 -2.86
C PRO A 258 -15.22 -8.41 -2.68
N VAL A 259 -14.15 -8.32 -3.46
CA VAL A 259 -13.44 -7.07 -3.78
C VAL A 259 -14.36 -6.23 -4.66
N LYS A 260 -15.52 -5.83 -4.12
CA LYS A 260 -16.57 -5.13 -4.87
C LYS A 260 -16.20 -3.66 -4.94
N MET A 261 -15.99 -3.19 -6.16
CA MET A 261 -15.84 -1.76 -6.45
C MET A 261 -17.21 -1.10 -6.31
N LYS A 262 -17.30 -0.05 -5.49
CA LYS A 262 -18.50 0.79 -5.49
C LYS A 262 -18.52 1.57 -6.81
N PRO A 263 -19.63 1.59 -7.58
CA PRO A 263 -19.66 2.30 -8.86
C PRO A 263 -19.34 3.80 -8.70
N ARG A 264 -19.72 4.40 -7.56
CA ARG A 264 -19.34 5.77 -7.20
C ARG A 264 -17.82 6.01 -7.21
N THR A 265 -17.02 5.06 -6.72
CA THR A 265 -15.55 5.17 -6.71
C THR A 265 -14.99 5.25 -8.13
N VAL A 266 -15.55 4.46 -9.05
CA VAL A 266 -15.14 4.43 -10.45
C VAL A 266 -15.55 5.73 -11.14
N LEU A 267 -16.81 6.15 -10.97
CA LEU A 267 -17.34 7.37 -11.60
C LEU A 267 -16.56 8.62 -11.17
N ILE A 268 -16.29 8.79 -9.87
CA ILE A 268 -15.50 9.93 -9.37
C ILE A 268 -14.10 9.91 -9.98
N SER A 269 -13.46 8.74 -10.05
CA SER A 269 -12.11 8.61 -10.59
C SER A 269 -12.07 8.91 -12.09
N ILE A 270 -13.05 8.45 -12.86
CA ILE A 270 -13.18 8.76 -14.29
C ILE A 270 -13.39 10.26 -14.50
N TYR A 271 -14.28 10.89 -13.72
CA TYR A 271 -14.55 12.31 -13.82
C TYR A 271 -13.29 13.15 -13.55
N VAL A 272 -12.55 12.82 -12.49
CA VAL A 272 -11.27 13.48 -12.18
C VAL A 272 -10.27 13.29 -13.31
N MET A 273 -10.14 12.08 -13.86
CA MET A 273 -9.24 11.81 -15.00
C MET A 273 -9.59 12.63 -16.24
N ILE A 274 -10.88 12.82 -16.52
CA ILE A 274 -11.36 13.68 -17.62
C ILE A 274 -11.00 15.14 -17.36
N LEU A 275 -11.16 15.64 -16.13
CA LEU A 275 -10.75 17.00 -15.77
C LEU A 275 -9.25 17.21 -16.01
N PHE A 276 -8.41 16.29 -15.56
CA PHE A 276 -6.96 16.34 -15.76
C PHE A 276 -6.57 16.25 -17.25
N LEU A 277 -7.29 15.47 -18.07
CA LEU A 277 -7.16 15.50 -19.53
C LEU A 277 -7.50 16.88 -20.11
N GLY A 278 -8.60 17.49 -19.68
CA GLY A 278 -9.01 18.83 -20.11
C GLY A 278 -8.00 19.92 -19.76
N MET A 279 -7.29 19.79 -18.64
CA MET A 279 -6.23 20.72 -18.26
C MET A 279 -5.08 20.71 -19.25
N VAL A 280 -4.65 19.54 -19.71
CA VAL A 280 -3.61 19.44 -20.75
C VAL A 280 -4.07 20.14 -22.03
N VAL A 281 -5.36 20.02 -22.38
CA VAL A 281 -5.96 20.74 -23.52
C VAL A 281 -5.85 22.24 -23.37
N MET A 282 -6.13 22.80 -22.19
CA MET A 282 -6.03 24.25 -21.99
C MET A 282 -4.59 24.78 -21.93
N THR A 283 -3.60 23.93 -21.62
CA THR A 283 -2.21 24.37 -21.46
C THR A 283 -1.43 24.32 -22.77
N LEU A 284 -1.79 23.37 -23.65
CA LEU A 284 -1.23 23.25 -25.00
C LEU A 284 -1.98 24.11 -26.02
N ALA A 285 -3.03 24.78 -25.57
CA ALA A 285 -3.82 25.75 -26.29
C ALA A 285 -3.16 27.14 -26.26
#